data_AF-A0A919YVB6-F1
#
_entry.id   AF-A0A919YVB6-F1
#
_cell.length_a   1.000
_cell.length_b   1.000
_cell.length_c   1.000
_cell.angle_alpha   90.00
_cell.angle_beta   90.00
_cell.angle_gamma   90.00
#
_symmetry.space_group_name_H-M   'P 1'
#
loop_
_entity.id
_entity.type
_entity.pdbx_description
1 polymer ?
#
loop_
_entity_poly.entity_id
_entity_poly.type
_entity_poly.pdbx_seq_one_letter_code
_entity_poly.pdbx_strand_id
1 'polypeptide(L)'
;MMRVYKIYLIVFAVIIIAAIAIGTIGINKQKTHIFVMPNGYSGWVRVVYEQQDSPALPMEGKAFLHEIPEEGILFTSSPPTSGLMLFYVKDKHGTRTEIGTDMIQGQSMGTKTIKFPDGTTKDAEVNSFFVGTEQQYNDEIEQ
;
A
#
# COMPACT_ATOMS: atom_id res chain seq x y z
N MET A 1 29.06 -19.88 42.38
CA MET A 1 29.03 -19.94 40.89
C MET A 1 27.74 -20.56 40.34
N MET A 2 27.29 -21.74 40.81
CA MET A 2 26.13 -22.47 40.24
C MET A 2 24.77 -21.72 40.30
N ARG A 3 24.57 -20.87 41.31
CA ARG A 3 23.31 -20.14 41.53
C ARG A 3 23.23 -18.86 40.67
N VAL A 4 24.38 -18.25 40.41
CA VAL A 4 24.50 -16.98 39.68
C VAL A 4 24.32 -17.20 38.18
N TYR A 5 24.89 -18.27 37.59
CA TYR A 5 24.66 -18.57 36.18
C TYR A 5 23.20 -18.90 35.87
N LYS A 6 22.47 -19.54 36.82
CA LYS A 6 21.04 -19.85 36.65
C LYS A 6 20.21 -18.57 36.58
N ILE A 7 20.55 -17.56 37.39
CA ILE A 7 19.92 -16.25 37.36
C ILE A 7 20.20 -15.57 36.01
N TYR A 8 21.45 -15.59 35.53
CA TYR A 8 21.78 -15.05 34.21
C TYR A 8 21.02 -15.76 33.07
N LEU A 9 20.90 -17.08 33.11
CA LEU A 9 20.12 -17.85 32.13
C LEU A 9 18.63 -17.47 32.15
N ILE A 10 18.04 -17.29 33.33
CA ILE A 10 16.64 -16.88 33.47
C ILE A 10 16.45 -15.46 32.91
N VAL A 11 17.32 -14.51 33.27
CA VAL A 11 17.24 -13.13 32.78
C VAL A 11 17.41 -13.09 31.25
N PHE A 12 18.38 -13.83 30.72
CA PHE A 12 18.59 -13.93 29.28
C PHE A 12 17.37 -14.53 28.55
N ALA A 13 16.78 -15.60 29.09
CA ALA A 13 15.56 -16.19 28.53
C ALA A 13 14.38 -15.22 28.55
N VAL A 14 14.19 -14.44 29.63
CA VAL A 14 13.12 -13.43 29.71
C VAL A 14 13.32 -12.33 28.67
N ILE A 15 14.56 -11.87 28.45
CA ILE A 15 14.87 -10.86 27.41
C ILE A 15 14.57 -11.39 26.01
N ILE A 16 14.95 -12.64 25.70
CA ILE A 16 14.66 -13.29 24.42
C ILE A 16 13.14 -13.39 24.21
N ILE A 17 12.39 -13.84 25.21
CA ILE A 17 10.92 -13.97 25.13
C ILE A 17 10.28 -12.59 24.91
N ALA A 18 10.72 -11.55 25.63
CA ALA A 18 10.23 -10.20 25.45
C ALA A 18 10.53 -9.65 24.04
N ALA A 19 11.73 -9.90 23.50
CA ALA A 19 12.09 -9.49 22.14
C ALA A 19 11.22 -10.20 21.08
N ILE A 20 10.95 -11.50 21.24
CA ILE A 20 10.06 -12.27 20.34
C ILE A 20 8.62 -11.73 20.43
N ALA A 21 8.12 -11.46 21.63
CA ALA A 21 6.78 -10.91 21.83
C ALA A 21 6.61 -9.52 21.18
N ILE A 22 7.60 -8.64 21.33
CA ILE A 22 7.58 -7.31 20.70
C ILE A 22 7.66 -7.44 19.17
N GLY A 23 8.55 -8.29 18.65
CA GLY A 23 8.70 -8.52 17.21
C GLY A 23 7.43 -9.03 16.54
N THR A 24 6.74 -9.99 17.18
CA THR A 24 5.49 -10.57 16.65
C THR A 24 4.34 -9.56 16.63
N ILE A 25 4.24 -8.66 17.63
CA ILE A 25 3.24 -7.59 17.65
C ILE A 25 3.50 -6.58 16.53
N GLY A 26 4.76 -6.23 16.25
CA GLY A 26 5.13 -5.30 15.20
C GLY A 26 4.75 -5.80 13.80
N ILE A 27 5.02 -7.07 13.51
CA ILE A 27 4.68 -7.70 12.22
C ILE A 27 3.16 -7.74 11.99
N ASN A 28 2.39 -8.03 13.03
CA ASN A 28 0.92 -8.13 12.93
C ASN A 28 0.21 -6.76 12.77
N LYS A 29 0.94 -5.64 12.94
CA LYS A 29 0.39 -4.28 12.75
C LYS A 29 0.47 -3.79 11.30
N GLN A 30 1.32 -4.39 10.45
CA GLN A 30 1.41 -3.98 9.06
C GLN A 30 0.16 -4.42 8.31
N LYS A 31 -0.54 -3.45 7.71
CA LYS A 31 -1.76 -3.72 6.94
C LYS A 31 -1.37 -4.09 5.51
N THR A 32 -2.05 -5.06 4.94
CA THR A 32 -1.86 -5.40 3.53
C THR A 32 -2.72 -4.49 2.66
N HIS A 33 -2.21 -4.06 1.51
CA HIS A 33 -2.89 -3.23 0.55
C HIS A 33 -3.01 -4.01 -0.75
N ILE A 34 -4.23 -4.29 -1.19
CA ILE A 34 -4.52 -4.98 -2.44
C ILE A 34 -4.94 -3.93 -3.45
N PHE A 35 -4.19 -3.78 -4.53
CA PHE A 35 -4.49 -2.88 -5.65
C PHE A 35 -5.02 -3.72 -6.80
N VAL A 36 -6.23 -3.42 -7.26
CA VAL A 36 -6.89 -4.16 -8.32
C VAL A 36 -7.12 -3.23 -9.50
N MET A 37 -6.40 -3.45 -10.59
CA MET A 37 -6.50 -2.69 -11.83
C MET A 37 -7.46 -3.36 -12.81
N PRO A 38 -8.11 -2.59 -13.70
CA PRO A 38 -8.93 -3.17 -14.77
C PRO A 38 -8.05 -3.90 -15.79
N ASN A 39 -8.65 -4.89 -16.47
CA ASN A 39 -7.93 -5.67 -17.46
C ASN A 39 -7.31 -4.82 -18.57
N GLY A 40 -6.01 -4.99 -18.81
CA GLY A 40 -5.26 -4.25 -19.82
C GLY A 40 -4.89 -2.82 -19.44
N TYR A 41 -5.09 -2.42 -18.18
CA TYR A 41 -4.68 -1.11 -17.70
C TYR A 41 -3.15 -0.92 -17.80
N SER A 42 -2.73 0.21 -18.35
CA SER A 42 -1.34 0.66 -18.39
C SER A 42 -1.35 2.18 -18.20
N GLY A 43 -0.56 2.69 -17.26
CA GLY A 43 -0.54 4.12 -16.96
C GLY A 43 -0.33 4.44 -15.48
N TRP A 44 -0.45 5.72 -15.16
CA TRP A 44 -0.29 6.23 -13.79
C TRP A 44 -1.51 5.96 -12.92
N VAL A 45 -1.30 5.18 -11.87
CA VAL A 45 -2.25 5.06 -10.76
C VAL A 45 -1.95 6.12 -9.71
N ARG A 46 -3.01 6.75 -9.19
CA ARG A 46 -2.94 7.71 -8.08
C ARG A 46 -4.04 7.41 -7.07
N VAL A 47 -3.67 7.18 -5.82
CA VAL A 47 -4.62 7.10 -4.70
C VAL A 47 -4.49 8.38 -3.89
N VAL A 48 -5.59 9.12 -3.81
CA VAL A 48 -5.71 10.37 -3.06
C VAL A 48 -6.47 10.09 -1.77
N TYR A 49 -5.79 10.24 -0.64
CA TYR A 49 -6.33 9.90 0.68
C TYR A 49 -7.02 11.08 1.37
N GLU A 50 -7.76 10.80 2.44
CA GLU A 50 -8.43 11.79 3.31
C GLU A 50 -9.41 12.75 2.59
N GLN A 51 -10.08 12.23 1.58
CA GLN A 51 -11.11 12.95 0.82
C GLN A 51 -12.47 12.74 1.47
N GLN A 52 -12.98 13.75 2.20
CA GLN A 52 -14.18 13.63 3.04
C GLN A 52 -15.43 13.13 2.28
N ASP A 53 -15.59 13.54 1.03
CA ASP A 53 -16.74 13.17 0.21
C ASP A 53 -16.55 11.85 -0.57
N SER A 54 -15.45 11.14 -0.32
CA SER A 54 -15.13 9.87 -1.01
C SER A 54 -15.35 8.65 -0.12
N PRO A 55 -15.70 7.48 -0.71
CA PRO A 55 -15.83 6.24 0.04
C PRO A 55 -14.55 5.86 0.80
N ALA A 56 -14.72 5.26 1.97
CA ALA A 56 -13.61 4.63 2.68
C ALA A 56 -13.16 3.36 1.94
N LEU A 57 -11.89 2.99 2.06
CA LEU A 57 -11.38 1.78 1.44
C LEU A 57 -12.07 0.54 2.05
N PRO A 58 -12.67 -0.33 1.23
CA PRO A 58 -13.21 -1.59 1.72
C PRO A 58 -12.10 -2.49 2.27
N MET A 59 -12.46 -3.36 3.20
CA MET A 59 -11.54 -4.35 3.76
C MET A 59 -11.89 -5.75 3.27
N GLU A 60 -10.87 -6.49 2.82
CA GLU A 60 -10.95 -7.92 2.54
C GLU A 60 -10.12 -8.65 3.61
N GLY A 61 -10.81 -9.16 4.63
CA GLY A 61 -10.16 -9.68 5.84
C GLY A 61 -9.41 -8.58 6.60
N LYS A 62 -8.09 -8.60 6.54
CA LYS A 62 -7.20 -7.58 7.14
C LYS A 62 -6.57 -6.63 6.12
N ALA A 63 -6.84 -6.83 4.83
CA ALA A 63 -6.25 -6.05 3.76
C ALA A 63 -7.19 -4.91 3.33
N PHE A 64 -6.62 -3.75 3.01
CA PHE A 64 -7.34 -2.66 2.35
C PHE A 64 -7.39 -2.91 0.85
N LEU A 65 -8.59 -2.90 0.28
CA LEU A 65 -8.82 -3.10 -1.13
C LEU A 65 -8.93 -1.75 -1.85
N HIS A 66 -8.09 -1.56 -2.86
CA HIS A 66 -8.03 -0.38 -3.72
C HIS A 66 -8.47 -0.85 -5.11
N GLU A 67 -9.77 -0.75 -5.40
CA GLU A 67 -10.26 -0.96 -6.76
C GLU A 67 -9.95 0.29 -7.58
N ILE A 68 -8.99 0.15 -8.51
CA ILE A 68 -8.53 1.25 -9.32
C ILE A 68 -9.50 1.45 -10.48
N PRO A 69 -10.05 2.66 -10.67
CA PRO A 69 -10.90 2.97 -11.82
C PRO A 69 -10.13 2.94 -13.15
N GLU A 70 -10.85 2.94 -14.28
CA GLU A 70 -10.22 2.94 -15.62
C GLU A 70 -9.36 4.19 -15.88
N GLU A 71 -9.68 5.31 -15.23
CA GLU A 71 -8.90 6.55 -15.27
C GLU A 71 -7.62 6.50 -14.41
N GLY A 72 -7.44 5.49 -13.57
CA GLY A 72 -6.26 5.34 -12.71
C GLY A 72 -6.26 6.16 -11.43
N ILE A 73 -7.26 7.01 -11.19
CA ILE A 73 -7.30 7.88 -10.01
C ILE A 73 -8.38 7.41 -9.05
N LEU A 74 -7.98 7.00 -7.85
CA LEU A 74 -8.87 6.60 -6.76
C LEU A 74 -8.86 7.66 -5.66
N PHE A 75 -10.04 8.20 -5.33
CA PHE A 75 -10.22 9.07 -4.16
C PHE A 75 -10.81 8.26 -3.01
N THR A 76 -10.29 8.47 -1.79
CA THR A 76 -10.80 7.79 -0.60
C THR A 76 -10.75 8.68 0.64
N SER A 77 -11.69 8.49 1.57
CA SER A 77 -11.68 9.10 2.91
C SER A 77 -10.76 8.40 3.90
N SER A 78 -10.24 7.21 3.57
CA SER A 78 -9.29 6.52 4.45
C SER A 78 -7.96 7.25 4.52
N PRO A 79 -7.26 7.27 5.68
CA PRO A 79 -5.90 7.78 5.77
C PRO A 79 -4.91 6.78 5.15
N PRO A 80 -3.75 7.22 4.64
CA PRO A 80 -2.74 6.30 4.16
C PRO A 80 -2.11 5.54 5.34
N THR A 81 -1.76 4.29 5.09
CA THR A 81 -1.04 3.46 6.05
C THR A 81 0.06 2.70 5.34
N SER A 82 1.09 2.30 6.10
CA SER A 82 2.19 1.49 5.57
C SER A 82 1.86 0.01 5.62
N GLY A 83 2.39 -0.74 4.65
CA GLY A 83 2.49 -2.18 4.70
C GLY A 83 2.68 -2.80 3.32
N LEU A 84 2.47 -4.11 3.24
CA LEU A 84 2.69 -4.88 2.02
C LEU A 84 1.69 -4.47 0.93
N MET A 85 2.18 -4.23 -0.28
CA MET A 85 1.35 -3.96 -1.45
C MET A 85 1.33 -5.17 -2.37
N LEU A 86 0.13 -5.61 -2.75
CA LEU A 86 -0.11 -6.68 -3.72
C LEU A 86 -0.90 -6.10 -4.89
N PHE A 87 -0.51 -6.49 -6.11
CA PHE A 87 -1.03 -5.91 -7.33
C PHE A 87 -1.74 -6.98 -8.14
N TYR A 88 -2.96 -6.70 -8.59
CA TYR A 88 -3.78 -7.64 -9.34
C TYR A 88 -4.45 -6.97 -10.53
N VAL A 89 -4.65 -7.71 -11.61
CA VAL A 89 -5.52 -7.32 -12.71
C VAL A 89 -6.82 -8.11 -12.64
N LYS A 90 -7.96 -7.42 -12.73
CA LYS A 90 -9.31 -8.02 -12.71
C LYS A 90 -9.84 -8.17 -14.14
N ASP A 91 -10.19 -9.40 -14.51
CA ASP A 91 -10.84 -9.69 -15.79
C ASP A 91 -12.32 -9.26 -15.80
N LYS A 92 -12.98 -9.41 -16.96
CA LYS A 92 -14.41 -9.06 -17.14
C LYS A 92 -15.37 -9.94 -16.31
N HIS A 93 -14.90 -11.09 -15.82
CA HIS A 93 -15.66 -12.01 -14.98
C HIS A 93 -15.40 -11.80 -13.48
N GLY A 94 -14.51 -10.86 -13.13
CA GLY A 94 -14.13 -10.55 -11.75
C GLY A 94 -12.97 -11.39 -11.21
N THR A 95 -12.38 -12.26 -12.02
CA THR A 95 -11.20 -13.06 -11.63
C THR A 95 -9.99 -12.14 -11.51
N ARG A 96 -9.25 -12.25 -10.42
CA ARG A 96 -8.03 -11.49 -10.17
C ARG A 96 -6.80 -12.34 -10.49
N THR A 97 -5.91 -11.80 -11.29
CA THR A 97 -4.58 -12.40 -11.55
C THR A 97 -3.53 -11.49 -10.94
N GLU A 98 -2.65 -12.05 -10.11
CA GLU A 98 -1.56 -11.28 -9.51
C GLU A 98 -0.58 -10.84 -10.59
N ILE A 99 -0.19 -9.57 -10.54
CA ILE A 99 0.91 -9.04 -11.34
C ILE A 99 2.09 -8.78 -10.42
N GLY A 100 3.27 -9.18 -10.88
CA GLY A 100 4.49 -8.96 -10.12
C GLY A 100 4.83 -7.48 -10.01
N THR A 101 5.77 -7.16 -9.12
CA THR A 101 6.28 -5.81 -8.93
C THR A 101 7.12 -5.31 -10.10
N ASP A 102 7.50 -6.19 -11.03
CA ASP A 102 8.17 -5.86 -12.30
C ASP A 102 7.30 -4.98 -13.23
N MET A 103 5.98 -5.07 -13.06
CA MET A 103 5.02 -4.22 -13.78
C MET A 103 4.73 -2.89 -13.06
N ILE A 104 5.40 -2.60 -11.95
CA ILE A 104 5.15 -1.43 -11.11
C ILE A 104 6.39 -0.55 -11.07
N GLN A 105 6.26 0.67 -11.61
CA GLN A 105 7.36 1.61 -11.81
C GLN A 105 7.08 2.95 -11.11
N GLY A 106 8.13 3.73 -10.82
CA GLY A 106 7.98 5.13 -10.37
C GLY A 106 7.18 5.32 -9.06
N GLN A 107 7.20 4.34 -8.16
CA GLN A 107 6.43 4.41 -6.92
C GLN A 107 6.86 5.60 -6.05
N SER A 108 5.89 6.39 -5.62
CA SER A 108 6.09 7.55 -4.75
C SER A 108 4.90 7.79 -3.82
N MET A 109 5.19 8.19 -2.59
CA MET A 109 4.19 8.68 -1.63
C MET A 109 4.60 10.09 -1.21
N GLY A 110 3.68 11.03 -1.24
CA GLY A 110 3.94 12.38 -0.76
C GLY A 110 2.73 13.29 -0.82
N THR A 111 2.88 14.46 -0.24
CA THR A 111 1.85 15.50 -0.28
C THR A 111 1.86 16.20 -1.63
N LYS A 112 0.70 16.28 -2.28
CA LYS A 112 0.51 17.01 -3.53
C LYS A 112 -0.68 17.96 -3.41
N THR A 113 -0.55 19.14 -3.99
CA THR A 113 -1.67 20.08 -4.11
C THR A 113 -2.59 19.61 -5.23
N ILE A 114 -3.82 19.24 -4.89
CA ILE A 114 -4.85 18.79 -5.83
C ILE A 114 -5.83 19.92 -6.07
N LYS A 115 -6.17 20.16 -7.34
CA LYS A 115 -7.22 21.09 -7.76
C LYS A 115 -8.54 20.34 -7.92
N PHE A 116 -9.55 20.77 -7.21
CA PHE A 116 -10.89 20.20 -7.24
C PHE A 116 -11.74 20.84 -8.35
N PRO A 117 -12.82 20.17 -8.79
CA PRO A 117 -13.74 20.72 -9.80
C PRO A 117 -14.40 22.04 -9.41
N ASP A 118 -14.54 22.31 -8.11
CA ASP A 118 -15.05 23.58 -7.56
C ASP A 118 -14.03 24.73 -7.63
N GLY A 119 -12.82 24.47 -8.15
CA GLY A 119 -11.75 25.44 -8.30
C GLY A 119 -10.87 25.60 -7.06
N THR A 120 -11.20 24.94 -5.94
CA THR A 120 -10.36 24.95 -4.75
C THR A 120 -9.13 24.08 -4.93
N THR A 121 -8.08 24.39 -4.15
CA THR A 121 -6.87 23.58 -4.08
C THR A 121 -6.62 23.15 -2.65
N LYS A 122 -6.34 21.87 -2.45
CA LYS A 122 -5.99 21.34 -1.12
C LYS A 122 -4.79 20.42 -1.23
N ASP A 123 -3.93 20.46 -0.23
CA ASP A 123 -2.89 19.47 -0.07
C ASP A 123 -3.49 18.14 0.37
N ALA A 124 -3.11 17.08 -0.31
CA ALA A 124 -3.52 15.72 -0.01
C ALA A 124 -2.33 14.78 -0.07
N GLU A 125 -2.35 13.73 0.75
CA GLU A 125 -1.39 12.64 0.63
C GLU A 125 -1.78 11.77 -0.56
N VAL A 126 -0.81 11.54 -1.44
CA VAL A 126 -1.01 10.82 -2.71
C VAL A 126 0.01 9.71 -2.83
N ASN A 127 -0.48 8.47 -2.99
CA ASN A 127 0.33 7.35 -3.46
C ASN A 127 0.24 7.30 -4.97
N SER A 128 1.37 7.31 -5.67
CA SER A 128 1.44 7.21 -7.13
C SER A 128 2.39 6.10 -7.55
N PHE A 129 2.02 5.34 -8.58
CA PHE A 129 2.89 4.39 -9.24
C PHE A 129 2.40 4.19 -10.68
N PHE A 130 3.33 3.84 -11.57
CA PHE A 130 3.02 3.52 -12.96
C PHE A 130 2.87 2.02 -13.12
N VAL A 131 1.86 1.60 -13.87
CA VAL A 131 1.59 0.20 -14.20
C VAL A 131 1.97 -0.03 -15.66
N GLY A 132 2.96 -0.86 -15.89
CA GLY A 132 3.50 -1.16 -17.21
C GLY A 132 4.94 -1.64 -17.15
N THR A 133 5.45 -2.00 -18.33
CA THR A 133 6.87 -2.34 -18.50
C THR A 133 7.76 -1.12 -18.25
N GLU A 134 9.03 -1.37 -17.92
CA GLU A 134 10.03 -0.30 -17.76
C GLU A 134 10.14 0.58 -19.02
N GLN A 135 10.03 0.00 -20.21
CA GLN A 135 10.03 0.76 -21.47
C GLN A 135 8.84 1.73 -21.54
N GLN A 136 7.62 1.25 -21.24
CA GLN A 136 6.43 2.11 -21.23
C GLN A 136 6.54 3.23 -20.19
N TYR A 137 7.17 2.96 -19.05
CA TYR A 137 7.41 3.98 -18.03
C TYR A 137 8.38 5.05 -18.53
N ASN A 138 9.49 4.64 -19.15
CA ASN A 138 10.48 5.58 -19.70
C ASN A 138 9.87 6.44 -20.81
N ASP A 139 9.11 5.84 -21.72
CA ASP A 139 8.41 6.56 -22.79
C ASP A 139 7.39 7.59 -22.25
N GLU A 140 6.79 7.33 -21.09
CA GLU A 140 5.83 8.24 -20.44
C GLU A 140 6.51 9.42 -19.73
N ILE A 141 7.68 9.21 -19.10
CA ILE A 141 8.40 10.28 -18.39
C ILE A 141 9.26 11.17 -19.30
N GLU A 142 9.55 10.72 -20.52
CA GLU A 142 10.28 11.49 -21.54
C GLU A 142 9.37 12.43 -22.37
N GLN A 143 8.05 12.30 -22.24
CA GLN A 143 7.05 13.19 -22.86
C GLN A 143 6.91 14.52 -22.12
#